data_AF-A0A3B9RS95-F1
#
_entry.id   AF-A0A3B9RS95-F1
#
_cell.length_a   1.000
_cell.length_b   1.000
_cell.length_c   1.000
_cell.angle_alpha   90.00
_cell.angle_beta   90.00
_cell.angle_gamma   90.00
#
_symmetry.space_group_name_H-M   'P 1'
#
loop_
_entity.id
_entity.type
_entity.pdbx_description
1 polymer ?
#
loop_
_entity_poly.entity_id
_entity_poly.type
_entity_poly.pdbx_seq_one_letter_code
_entity_poly.pdbx_strand_id
1 'polypeptide(L)'
;MVRERYLTKSRFKLATECPTKLFYTGKECYANQNLDDSFLLALADGEFQVGELAKCYFPDGHEIKTLDYEEALNETNDLLQLDSVILYEAAIASGNLFIRADILVKEDDQIKLFKVKAKSFNPGESHPFTNRDGTISAKWKPYLYDVAFQKYVLSRALPHYKISAHLMMADKSAVCPTDGLNQKFRLVHDAT
;
A
#
# COMPACT_ATOMS: atom_id res chain seq x y z
N MET A 1 23.32 -11.39 -13.56
CA MET A 1 22.72 -10.07 -13.81
C MET A 1 22.57 -9.35 -12.47
N VAL A 2 22.92 -8.07 -12.39
CA VAL A 2 22.68 -7.28 -11.17
C VAL A 2 21.18 -7.03 -11.09
N ARG A 3 20.51 -7.59 -10.07
CA ARG A 3 19.07 -7.38 -9.85
C ARG A 3 18.84 -5.89 -9.55
N GLU A 4 17.94 -5.25 -10.29
CA GLU A 4 17.59 -3.83 -10.10
C GLU A 4 17.19 -3.59 -8.64
N ARG A 5 17.88 -2.66 -7.95
CA ARG A 5 17.60 -2.36 -6.55
C ARG A 5 16.57 -1.24 -6.46
N TYR A 6 15.29 -1.61 -6.47
CA TYR A 6 14.21 -0.63 -6.35
C TYR A 6 14.16 0.06 -4.99
N LEU A 7 13.84 1.36 -4.99
CA LEU A 7 13.29 2.07 -3.84
C LEU A 7 11.81 1.71 -3.74
N THR A 8 11.52 0.67 -2.97
CA THR A 8 10.14 0.25 -2.66
C THR A 8 9.52 1.15 -1.60
N LYS A 9 8.20 1.07 -1.43
CA LYS A 9 7.46 1.72 -0.34
C LYS A 9 8.09 1.51 1.04
N SER A 10 8.45 0.27 1.40
CA SER A 10 9.05 -0.05 2.70
C SER A 10 10.43 0.61 2.87
N ARG A 11 11.24 0.63 1.80
CA ARG A 11 12.54 1.31 1.78
C ARG A 11 12.38 2.83 1.85
N PHE A 12 11.40 3.41 1.15
CA PHE A 12 11.09 4.84 1.24
C PHE A 12 10.72 5.23 2.68
N LYS A 13 9.82 4.49 3.34
CA LYS A 13 9.49 4.70 4.75
C LYS A 13 10.74 4.66 5.63
N LEU A 14 11.59 3.63 5.46
CA LEU A 14 12.85 3.50 6.19
C LEU A 14 13.78 4.71 5.98
N ALA A 15 13.85 5.23 4.76
CA ALA A 15 14.66 6.40 4.42
C ALA A 15 14.15 7.69 5.07
N THR A 16 12.82 7.83 5.25
CA THR A 16 12.23 9.00 5.94
C THR A 16 12.54 9.02 7.44
N GLU A 17 12.91 7.88 8.03
CA GLU A 17 13.44 7.82 9.40
C GLU A 17 14.93 8.15 9.42
N CYS A 18 15.71 7.48 8.58
CA CYS A 18 17.15 7.72 8.43
C CYS A 18 17.63 7.18 7.07
N PRO A 19 18.10 8.04 6.15
CA PRO A 19 18.55 7.62 4.82
C PRO A 19 19.68 6.58 4.86
N THR A 20 20.57 6.63 5.85
CA THR A 20 21.68 5.67 6.00
C THR A 20 21.19 4.23 6.18
N LYS A 21 19.99 4.01 6.74
CA LYS A 21 19.40 2.68 6.86
C LYS A 21 19.18 1.99 5.49
N LEU A 22 19.03 2.76 4.40
CA LEU A 22 18.95 2.22 3.04
C LEU A 22 20.21 1.47 2.61
N PHE A 23 21.38 1.84 3.14
CA PHE A 23 22.62 1.14 2.83
C PHE A 23 22.66 -0.26 3.45
N TYR A 24 22.11 -0.41 4.66
CA TYR A 24 22.16 -1.65 5.43
C TYR A 24 21.03 -2.61 5.08
N THR A 25 19.85 -2.11 4.75
CA THR A 25 18.68 -2.96 4.47
C THR A 25 18.95 -3.95 3.34
N GLY A 26 18.54 -5.21 3.54
CA GLY A 26 18.66 -6.31 2.59
C GLY A 26 20.06 -6.92 2.46
N LYS A 27 21.02 -6.55 3.31
CA LYS A 27 22.35 -7.19 3.38
C LYS A 27 22.37 -8.20 4.52
N GLU A 28 22.70 -9.45 4.22
CA GLU A 28 22.73 -10.56 5.19
C GLU A 28 23.70 -10.34 6.36
N CYS A 29 24.77 -9.57 6.14
CA CYS A 29 25.78 -9.28 7.16
C CYS A 29 25.33 -8.28 8.23
N TYR A 30 24.08 -7.80 8.20
CA TYR A 30 23.52 -6.90 9.21
C TYR A 30 22.24 -7.49 9.81
N ALA A 31 22.19 -7.57 11.14
CA ALA A 31 21.01 -8.06 11.86
C ALA A 31 19.80 -7.12 11.66
N ASN A 32 18.62 -7.71 11.48
CA ASN A 32 17.35 -6.99 11.44
C ASN A 32 16.39 -7.58 12.48
N GLN A 33 16.32 -6.95 13.64
CA GLN A 33 15.50 -7.40 14.78
C GLN A 33 13.98 -7.39 14.50
N ASN A 34 13.55 -6.77 13.39
CA ASN A 34 12.13 -6.74 13.00
C ASN A 34 11.66 -8.05 12.34
N LEU A 35 12.56 -8.95 11.90
CA LEU A 35 12.17 -10.16 11.17
C LEU A 35 11.49 -11.22 12.07
N ASP A 36 11.88 -11.28 13.33
CA ASP A 36 11.44 -12.31 14.28
C ASP A 36 10.48 -11.75 15.37
N ASP A 37 10.00 -10.52 15.20
CA ASP A 37 9.13 -9.87 16.17
C ASP A 37 7.68 -10.34 16.00
N SER A 38 7.23 -11.20 16.91
CA SER A 38 5.85 -11.72 16.97
C SER A 38 4.77 -10.64 16.96
N PHE A 39 5.04 -9.44 17.48
CA PHE A 39 4.10 -8.32 17.44
C PHE A 39 3.98 -7.74 16.02
N LEU A 40 5.10 -7.66 15.28
CA LEU A 40 5.09 -7.20 13.89
C LEU A 40 4.40 -8.21 12.96
N LEU A 41 4.54 -9.51 13.23
CA LEU A 41 3.81 -10.56 12.53
C LEU A 41 2.30 -10.43 12.73
N ALA A 42 1.84 -10.29 13.98
CA ALA A 42 0.42 -10.07 14.28
C ALA A 42 -0.13 -8.77 13.67
N LEU A 43 0.71 -7.73 13.55
CA LEU A 43 0.33 -6.49 12.87
C LEU A 43 0.17 -6.71 11.36
N ALA A 44 1.03 -7.51 10.73
CA ALA A 44 0.93 -7.87 9.32
C ALA A 44 -0.36 -8.65 9.03
N ASP A 45 -0.74 -9.57 9.91
CA ASP A 45 -2.02 -10.30 9.86
C ASP A 45 -3.22 -9.34 9.88
N GLY A 46 -3.20 -8.35 10.76
CA GLY A 46 -4.24 -7.32 10.81
C GLY A 46 -4.27 -6.44 9.55
N GLU A 47 -3.10 -6.10 8.98
CA GLU A 47 -3.02 -5.40 7.70
C GLU A 47 -3.62 -6.23 6.56
N PHE A 48 -3.37 -7.54 6.54
CA PHE A 48 -3.94 -8.47 5.56
C PHE A 48 -5.48 -8.49 5.63
N GLN A 49 -6.05 -8.68 6.82
CA GLN A 49 -7.51 -8.74 6.98
C GLN A 49 -8.22 -7.46 6.52
N VAL A 50 -7.62 -6.29 6.79
CA VAL A 50 -8.15 -5.01 6.34
C VAL A 50 -8.01 -4.86 4.82
N GLY A 51 -6.93 -5.37 4.23
CA GLY A 51 -6.75 -5.46 2.78
C GLY A 51 -7.84 -6.31 2.12
N GLU A 52 -8.08 -7.52 2.62
CA GLU A 52 -9.14 -8.40 2.11
C GLU A 52 -10.54 -7.79 2.25
N LEU A 53 -10.83 -7.14 3.39
CA LEU A 53 -12.07 -6.39 3.56
C LEU A 53 -12.19 -5.25 2.54
N ALA A 54 -11.10 -4.53 2.27
CA ALA A 54 -11.12 -3.45 1.29
C ALA A 54 -11.47 -3.97 -0.11
N LYS A 55 -10.93 -5.13 -0.53
CA LYS A 55 -11.26 -5.76 -1.82
C LYS A 55 -12.77 -6.01 -1.97
N CYS A 56 -13.49 -6.32 -0.88
CA CYS A 56 -14.96 -6.49 -0.92
C CYS A 56 -15.72 -5.23 -1.34
N TYR A 57 -15.14 -4.03 -1.20
CA TYR A 57 -15.75 -2.76 -1.67
C TYR A 57 -15.48 -2.49 -3.16
N PHE A 58 -14.62 -3.28 -3.80
CA PHE A 58 -14.21 -3.13 -5.20
C PHE A 58 -14.33 -4.50 -5.89
N PRO A 59 -15.54 -5.05 -6.08
CA PRO A 59 -15.72 -6.40 -6.61
C PRO A 59 -15.13 -6.57 -8.02
N ASP A 60 -14.90 -7.83 -8.42
CA ASP A 60 -14.45 -8.21 -9.77
C ASP A 60 -13.05 -7.69 -10.16
N GLY A 61 -12.19 -7.42 -9.18
CA GLY A 61 -10.80 -7.03 -9.44
C GLY A 61 -9.88 -8.19 -9.76
N HIS A 62 -8.83 -7.91 -10.53
CA HIS A 62 -7.75 -8.86 -10.85
C HIS A 62 -6.61 -8.74 -9.85
N GLU A 63 -6.24 -9.84 -9.21
CA GLU A 63 -5.15 -9.87 -8.24
C GLU A 63 -3.82 -10.25 -8.88
N ILE A 64 -2.81 -9.39 -8.77
CA ILE A 64 -1.45 -9.67 -9.22
C ILE A 64 -0.70 -10.47 -8.14
N LYS A 65 -0.66 -11.79 -8.28
CA LYS A 65 -0.17 -12.70 -7.22
C LYS A 65 1.34 -12.90 -7.21
N THR A 66 1.99 -12.77 -8.37
CA THR A 66 3.44 -13.02 -8.46
C THR A 66 4.24 -12.03 -7.63
N LEU A 67 5.24 -12.54 -6.90
CA LEU A 67 6.19 -11.74 -6.15
C LEU A 67 7.36 -11.27 -7.01
N ASP A 68 7.56 -11.87 -8.19
CA ASP A 68 8.57 -11.42 -9.13
C ASP A 68 8.23 -10.03 -9.66
N TYR A 69 9.24 -9.19 -9.82
CA TYR A 69 9.02 -7.80 -10.22
C TYR A 69 8.64 -7.68 -11.69
N GLU A 70 9.30 -8.42 -12.57
CA GLU A 70 9.09 -8.31 -14.01
C GLU A 70 7.75 -8.92 -14.41
N GLU A 71 7.44 -10.10 -13.87
CA GLU A 71 6.14 -10.74 -14.09
C GLU A 71 4.98 -9.86 -13.62
N ALA A 72 5.07 -9.30 -12.40
CA ALA A 72 4.01 -8.46 -11.85
C ALA A 72 3.80 -7.18 -12.66
N LEU A 73 4.90 -6.57 -13.14
CA LEU A 73 4.84 -5.38 -14.00
C LEU A 73 4.19 -5.70 -15.34
N ASN A 74 4.55 -6.82 -15.96
CA ASN A 74 3.98 -7.24 -17.25
C ASN A 74 2.47 -7.51 -17.10
N GLU A 75 2.07 -8.31 -16.12
CA GLU A 75 0.66 -8.61 -15.84
C GLU A 75 -0.15 -7.32 -15.57
N THR A 76 0.41 -6.39 -14.79
CA THR A 76 -0.23 -5.10 -14.53
C THR A 76 -0.38 -4.27 -15.79
N ASN A 77 0.66 -4.18 -16.63
CA ASN A 77 0.64 -3.38 -17.86
C ASN A 77 -0.31 -3.93 -18.92
N ASP A 78 -0.43 -5.26 -19.01
CA ASP A 78 -1.35 -5.93 -19.92
C ASP A 78 -2.81 -5.62 -19.54
N LEU A 79 -3.14 -5.72 -18.25
CA LEU A 79 -4.50 -5.41 -17.76
C LEU A 79 -4.83 -3.92 -17.87
N LEU A 80 -3.85 -3.02 -17.72
CA LEU A 80 -4.05 -1.57 -17.88
C LEU A 80 -4.38 -1.15 -19.32
N GLN A 81 -4.27 -2.05 -20.32
CA GLN A 81 -4.74 -1.79 -21.68
C GLN A 81 -6.27 -1.77 -21.79
N LEU A 82 -6.99 -2.37 -20.84
CA LEU A 82 -8.46 -2.36 -20.80
C LEU A 82 -8.96 -0.95 -20.46
N ASP A 83 -10.10 -0.54 -21.04
CA ASP A 83 -10.69 0.79 -20.80
C ASP A 83 -11.04 0.99 -19.31
N SER A 84 -11.60 -0.05 -18.68
CA SER A 84 -11.92 -0.07 -17.25
C SER A 84 -11.42 -1.36 -16.61
N VAL A 85 -10.68 -1.24 -15.50
CA VAL A 85 -10.16 -2.39 -14.76
C VAL A 85 -9.93 -2.05 -13.28
N ILE A 86 -10.20 -3.01 -12.41
CA ILE A 86 -9.84 -2.98 -10.99
C ILE A 86 -8.70 -3.98 -10.79
N LEU A 87 -7.59 -3.53 -10.21
CA LEU A 87 -6.42 -4.34 -9.92
C LEU A 87 -6.14 -4.33 -8.43
N TYR A 88 -5.86 -5.50 -7.87
CA TYR A 88 -5.32 -5.64 -6.52
C TYR A 88 -3.83 -5.95 -6.58
N GLU A 89 -3.06 -5.32 -5.69
CA GLU A 89 -1.60 -5.48 -5.61
C GLU A 89 -0.87 -5.13 -6.93
N ALA A 90 -1.42 -4.18 -7.70
CA ALA A 90 -0.88 -3.75 -9.00
C ALA A 90 0.56 -3.25 -8.87
N ALA A 91 1.46 -3.81 -9.67
CA ALA A 91 2.87 -3.46 -9.66
C ALA A 91 3.16 -2.32 -10.63
N ILE A 92 3.80 -1.26 -10.16
CA ILE A 92 4.13 -0.09 -10.96
C ILE A 92 5.57 0.33 -10.68
N ALA A 93 6.32 0.61 -11.73
CA ALA A 93 7.71 1.07 -11.66
C ALA A 93 7.92 2.34 -12.46
N SER A 94 8.84 3.19 -11.99
CA SER A 94 9.35 4.33 -12.76
C SER A 94 10.81 4.58 -12.39
N GLY A 95 11.71 4.33 -13.34
CA GLY A 95 13.15 4.30 -13.06
C GLY A 95 13.47 3.29 -11.96
N ASN A 96 14.14 3.75 -10.90
CA ASN A 96 14.47 2.92 -9.74
C ASN A 96 13.38 2.91 -8.65
N LEU A 97 12.18 3.45 -8.91
CA LEU A 97 11.06 3.44 -7.96
C LEU A 97 10.12 2.29 -8.27
N PHE A 98 9.61 1.62 -7.23
CA PHE A 98 8.65 0.52 -7.37
C PHE A 98 7.59 0.54 -6.28
N ILE A 99 6.35 0.28 -6.66
CA ILE A 99 5.22 0.15 -5.73
C ILE A 99 4.37 -1.07 -6.09
N ARG A 100 3.74 -1.63 -5.05
CA ARG A 100 2.54 -2.48 -5.18
C ARG A 100 1.39 -1.69 -4.58
N ALA A 101 0.43 -1.35 -5.42
CA ALA A 101 -0.75 -0.59 -5.05
C ALA A 101 -1.82 -1.55 -4.56
N ASP A 102 -2.28 -1.39 -3.31
CA ASP A 102 -3.26 -2.30 -2.70
C ASP A 102 -4.49 -2.47 -3.60
N ILE A 103 -5.09 -1.36 -4.04
CA ILE A 103 -6.18 -1.35 -5.02
C ILE A 103 -5.95 -0.18 -5.98
N LEU A 104 -6.02 -0.48 -7.27
CA LEU A 104 -5.95 0.48 -8.36
C LEU A 104 -7.18 0.33 -9.25
N VAL A 105 -7.93 1.41 -9.40
CA VAL A 105 -9.12 1.45 -10.27
C VAL A 105 -8.83 2.37 -11.43
N LYS A 106 -8.89 1.83 -12.66
CA LYS A 106 -8.79 2.58 -13.90
C LYS A 106 -10.17 2.65 -14.54
N GLU A 107 -10.56 3.85 -14.95
CA GLU A 107 -11.77 4.15 -15.72
C GLU A 107 -11.37 5.19 -16.76
N ASP A 108 -11.36 4.83 -18.04
CA ASP A 108 -10.93 5.67 -19.16
C ASP A 108 -9.54 6.29 -18.93
N ASP A 109 -9.47 7.62 -18.83
CA ASP A 109 -8.26 8.43 -18.60
C ASP A 109 -7.98 8.70 -17.11
N GLN A 110 -8.74 8.10 -16.19
CA GLN A 110 -8.62 8.30 -14.76
C GLN A 110 -8.11 7.06 -14.06
N ILE A 111 -7.17 7.27 -13.13
CA ILE A 111 -6.69 6.22 -12.23
C ILE A 111 -6.87 6.69 -10.79
N LYS A 112 -7.55 5.86 -9.99
CA LYS A 112 -7.75 6.05 -8.56
C LYS A 112 -6.91 5.00 -7.84
N LEU A 113 -5.91 5.47 -7.11
CA LEU A 113 -5.13 4.65 -6.18
C LEU A 113 -5.82 4.64 -4.82
N PHE A 114 -6.03 3.47 -4.22
CA PHE A 114 -6.50 3.33 -2.85
C PHE A 114 -5.42 2.63 -2.01
N LYS A 115 -4.81 3.38 -1.09
CA LYS A 115 -3.89 2.83 -0.10
C LYS A 115 -4.66 2.47 1.16
N VAL A 116 -4.77 1.18 1.44
CA VAL A 116 -5.46 0.63 2.60
C VAL A 116 -4.55 0.64 3.84
N LYS A 117 -5.13 0.99 4.99
CA LYS A 117 -4.44 0.98 6.29
C LYS A 117 -5.36 0.48 7.40
N ALA A 118 -4.80 -0.39 8.25
CA ALA A 118 -5.47 -0.86 9.47
C ALA A 118 -5.68 0.26 10.52
N LYS A 119 -4.93 1.36 10.41
CA LYS A 119 -5.14 2.54 11.26
C LYS A 119 -6.51 3.13 10.99
N SER A 120 -7.28 3.36 12.04
CA SER A 120 -8.60 4.01 11.96
C SER A 120 -8.52 5.51 12.20
N PHE A 121 -9.51 6.24 11.69
CA PHE A 121 -9.67 7.69 11.86
C PHE A 121 -11.11 8.06 12.19
N ASN A 122 -11.35 9.25 12.74
CA ASN A 122 -12.68 9.77 12.95
C ASN A 122 -12.92 10.91 11.94
N PRO A 123 -13.86 10.79 10.99
CA PRO A 123 -14.13 11.82 9.99
C PRO A 123 -14.76 13.08 10.60
N GLY A 124 -15.33 13.01 11.81
CA GLY A 124 -15.85 14.16 12.53
C GLY A 124 -14.79 15.02 13.23
N GLU A 125 -13.52 14.60 13.27
CA GLU A 125 -12.43 15.44 13.78
C GLU A 125 -12.15 16.59 12.81
N SER A 126 -12.09 17.83 13.31
CA SER A 126 -11.91 19.02 12.46
C SER A 126 -10.55 19.08 11.76
N HIS A 127 -9.50 18.56 12.41
CA HIS A 127 -8.12 18.53 11.88
C HIS A 127 -7.52 17.14 12.13
N PRO A 128 -8.03 16.09 11.45
CA PRO A 128 -7.62 14.73 11.76
C PRO A 128 -6.14 14.53 11.41
N PHE A 129 -5.63 15.21 10.38
CA PHE A 129 -4.28 15.00 9.83
C PHE A 129 -3.28 16.11 10.16
N THR A 130 -3.75 17.30 10.50
CA THR A 130 -2.92 18.51 10.64
C THR A 130 -2.83 18.97 12.09
N ASN A 131 -1.70 19.60 12.42
CA ASN A 131 -1.54 20.38 13.63
C ASN A 131 -2.31 21.71 13.51
N ARG A 132 -2.40 22.46 14.60
CA ARG A 132 -3.07 23.78 14.64
C ARG A 132 -2.42 24.83 13.71
N ASP A 133 -1.15 24.67 13.41
CA ASP A 133 -0.38 25.54 12.51
C ASP A 133 -0.53 25.13 11.02
N GLY A 134 -1.37 24.15 10.71
CA GLY A 134 -1.60 23.64 9.36
C GLY A 134 -0.54 22.63 8.88
N THR A 135 0.52 22.38 9.65
CA THR A 135 1.52 21.36 9.28
C THR A 135 0.95 19.95 9.44
N ILE A 136 1.48 18.98 8.68
CA ILE A 136 1.10 17.57 8.84
C ILE A 136 1.58 17.09 10.21
N SER A 137 0.66 16.54 11.00
CA SER A 137 1.01 15.98 12.31
C SER A 137 1.96 14.80 12.17
N ALA A 138 2.93 14.68 13.08
CA ALA A 138 3.91 13.59 13.10
C ALA A 138 3.24 12.20 13.11
N LYS A 139 2.08 12.08 13.77
CA LYS A 139 1.27 10.85 13.84
C LYS A 139 0.76 10.38 12.48
N TRP A 140 0.49 11.31 11.55
CA TRP A 140 -0.11 11.02 10.24
C TRP A 140 0.89 11.08 9.09
N LYS A 141 2.01 11.79 9.30
CA LYS A 141 3.09 11.95 8.32
C LYS A 141 3.50 10.62 7.64
N PRO A 142 3.73 9.49 8.34
CA PRO A 142 4.12 8.25 7.67
C PRO A 142 3.05 7.68 6.73
N TYR A 143 1.77 7.86 7.07
CA TYR A 143 0.65 7.33 6.30
C TYR A 143 0.37 8.18 5.05
N LEU A 144 0.47 9.50 5.20
CA LEU A 144 0.34 10.45 4.09
C LEU A 144 1.54 10.35 3.12
N TYR A 145 2.74 10.15 3.65
CA TYR A 145 3.95 9.97 2.84
C TYR A 145 3.89 8.66 2.04
N ASP A 146 3.31 7.60 2.60
CA ASP A 146 3.09 6.33 1.91
C ASP A 146 2.23 6.52 0.65
N VAL A 147 1.00 7.05 0.81
CA VAL A 147 0.10 7.28 -0.33
C VAL A 147 0.66 8.33 -1.31
N ALA A 148 1.36 9.35 -0.82
CA ALA A 148 1.99 10.36 -1.67
C ALA A 148 3.13 9.78 -2.51
N PHE A 149 3.98 8.92 -1.92
CA PHE A 149 5.04 8.22 -2.66
C PHE A 149 4.46 7.34 -3.74
N GLN A 150 3.41 6.58 -3.44
CA GLN A 150 2.77 5.73 -4.44
C GLN A 150 2.12 6.53 -5.56
N LYS A 151 1.38 7.60 -5.23
CA LYS A 151 0.85 8.54 -6.22
C LYS A 151 1.97 9.08 -7.11
N TYR A 152 3.11 9.43 -6.53
CA TYR A 152 4.25 9.96 -7.25
C TYR A 152 4.83 8.98 -8.27
N VAL A 153 5.05 7.72 -7.88
CA VAL A 153 5.54 6.67 -8.79
C VAL A 153 4.55 6.45 -9.92
N LEU A 154 3.25 6.37 -9.60
CA LEU A 154 2.18 6.20 -10.57
C LEU A 154 2.12 7.36 -11.56
N SER A 155 2.18 8.61 -11.08
CA SER A 155 2.17 9.81 -11.93
C SER A 155 3.38 9.92 -12.85
N ARG A 156 4.53 9.37 -12.46
CA ARG A 156 5.70 9.30 -13.35
C ARG A 156 5.60 8.16 -14.36
N ALA A 157 5.07 7.01 -13.96
CA ALA A 157 4.94 5.84 -14.82
C ALA A 157 3.84 6.03 -15.88
N LEU A 158 2.77 6.73 -15.52
CA LEU A 158 1.54 6.84 -16.32
C LEU A 158 1.15 8.34 -16.50
N PRO A 159 2.00 9.16 -17.15
CA PRO A 159 1.84 10.62 -17.18
C PRO A 159 0.61 11.10 -17.96
N HIS A 160 0.01 10.25 -18.80
CA HIS A 160 -1.18 10.58 -19.59
C HIS A 160 -2.49 10.44 -18.81
N TYR A 161 -2.46 9.82 -17.62
CA TYR A 161 -3.64 9.58 -16.80
C TYR A 161 -3.84 10.65 -15.73
N LYS A 162 -5.10 10.96 -15.45
CA LYS A 162 -5.49 11.77 -14.29
C LYS A 162 -5.47 10.89 -13.03
N ILE A 163 -4.46 11.09 -12.20
CA ILE A 163 -4.24 10.25 -11.02
C ILE A 163 -4.75 10.92 -9.75
N SER A 164 -5.66 10.24 -9.06
CA SER A 164 -6.09 10.54 -7.70
C SER A 164 -5.62 9.44 -6.75
N ALA A 165 -5.44 9.79 -5.48
CA ALA A 165 -5.00 8.84 -4.47
C ALA A 165 -5.79 9.03 -3.18
N HIS A 166 -6.17 7.91 -2.58
CA HIS A 166 -7.05 7.84 -1.41
C HIS A 166 -6.35 7.02 -0.33
N LEU A 167 -6.45 7.47 0.91
CA LEU A 167 -6.01 6.72 2.07
C LEU A 167 -7.25 6.08 2.71
N MET A 168 -7.47 4.79 2.45
CA MET A 168 -8.64 4.04 2.91
C MET A 168 -8.38 3.46 4.30
N MET A 169 -9.26 3.79 5.25
CA MET A 169 -9.11 3.49 6.67
C MET A 169 -10.47 3.25 7.31
N ALA A 170 -10.50 2.48 8.39
CA ALA A 170 -11.73 2.29 9.16
C ALA A 170 -12.18 3.60 9.83
N ASP A 171 -13.46 3.91 9.68
CA ASP A 171 -14.14 5.01 10.38
C ASP A 171 -14.49 4.59 11.81
N LYS A 172 -13.93 5.29 12.79
CA LYS A 172 -14.18 5.05 14.22
C LYS A 172 -15.60 5.38 14.67
N SER A 173 -16.29 6.24 13.93
CA SER A 173 -17.67 6.65 14.22
C SER A 173 -18.71 5.69 13.64
N ALA A 174 -18.30 4.80 12.73
CA ALA A 174 -19.19 3.84 12.11
C ALA A 174 -19.42 2.61 13.00
N VAL A 175 -20.67 2.14 13.05
CA VAL A 175 -21.04 0.89 13.72
C VAL A 175 -20.72 -0.28 12.81
N CYS A 176 -20.03 -1.29 13.34
CA CYS A 176 -19.78 -2.52 12.59
C CYS A 176 -21.12 -3.24 12.34
N PRO A 177 -21.47 -3.58 11.08
CA PRO A 177 -22.79 -4.15 10.77
C PRO A 177 -22.93 -5.62 11.19
N THR A 178 -21.88 -6.22 11.74
CA THR A 178 -21.84 -7.64 12.06
C THR A 178 -20.81 -7.94 13.13
N ASP A 179 -21.10 -8.93 13.98
CA ASP A 179 -20.14 -9.41 14.97
C ASP A 179 -18.98 -10.15 14.31
N GLY A 180 -17.81 -10.08 14.96
CA GLY A 180 -16.63 -10.85 14.57
C GLY A 180 -16.15 -10.58 13.15
N LEU A 181 -16.30 -9.36 12.61
CA LEU A 181 -15.89 -9.02 11.24
C LEU A 181 -14.45 -9.46 10.93
N ASN A 182 -13.52 -9.27 11.87
CA ASN A 182 -12.13 -9.70 11.73
C ASN A 182 -11.98 -11.23 11.63
N GLN A 183 -12.91 -12.03 12.15
CA GLN A 183 -12.87 -13.50 12.06
C GLN A 183 -13.39 -14.04 10.71
N LYS A 184 -14.00 -13.18 9.90
CA LYS A 184 -14.51 -13.56 8.57
C LYS A 184 -13.39 -13.64 7.52
N PHE A 185 -12.25 -13.01 7.78
CA PHE A 185 -11.05 -13.05 6.94
C PHE A 185 -10.02 -13.97 7.61
N ARG A 186 -10.03 -15.24 7.19
CA ARG A 186 -9.18 -16.27 7.81
C ARG A 186 -7.75 -16.16 7.31
N LEU A 187 -6.82 -16.18 8.24
CA LEU A 187 -5.40 -16.32 7.96
C LEU A 187 -5.11 -17.81 7.77
N VAL A 188 -4.57 -18.17 6.61
CA VAL A 188 -4.03 -19.51 6.36
C VAL A 188 -2.52 -19.37 6.40
N HIS A 189 -1.88 -20.12 7.29
CA HIS A 189 -0.44 -20.23 7.30
C HIS A 189 -0.09 -21.50 6.54
N ASP A 190 0.80 -21.41 5.56
CA ASP A 190 1.30 -22.62 4.89
C ASP A 190 1.95 -23.52 5.95
N ALA A 191 1.59 -24.81 5.91
CA ALA A 191 2.25 -25.80 6.75
C ALA A 191 3.74 -25.83 6.37
N THR A 192 4.59 -25.68 7.38
CA THR A 192 6.05 -25.66 7.25
C THR A 192 6.59 -27.02 6.81
#